data_AF-A0A0C3JB22-F1
#
_entry.id   AF-A0A0C3JB22-F1
#
_cell.length_a   1.000
_cell.length_b   1.000
_cell.length_c   1.000
_cell.angle_alpha   90.00
_cell.angle_beta   90.00
_cell.angle_gamma   90.00
#
_symmetry.space_group_name_H-M   'P 1'
#
loop_
_entity.id
_entity.type
_entity.pdbx_description
1 polymer ?
#
loop_
_entity_poly.entity_id
_entity_poly.type
_entity_poly.pdbx_seq_one_letter_code
_entity_poly.pdbx_strand_id
1 'polypeptide(L)'
;TPSPEQLPADFKTEFHPHSNTPSLFQSQEEFGQRAAATMAPDPHPWHPFIEESDYLFAEIALQVGLNASQINGLLSLISCIVQGKANVTLWNDVDLQHAWDRAAMQVTPVSSFSSYTVSFCAFIHKLLL
;
A
#
# COMPACT_ATOMS: atom_id res chain seq x y z
N THR A 1 -39.53 29.65 38.09
CA THR A 1 -38.93 28.93 36.97
C THR A 1 -37.83 28.06 37.55
N PRO A 2 -37.92 26.71 37.54
CA PRO A 2 -36.87 25.90 38.14
C PRO A 2 -35.61 25.99 37.26
N SER A 3 -34.46 26.08 37.91
CA SER A 3 -33.13 26.03 37.29
C SER A 3 -32.95 24.66 36.62
N PRO A 4 -32.32 24.57 35.42
CA PRO A 4 -32.04 23.26 34.83
C PRO A 4 -31.12 22.50 35.79
N GLU A 5 -31.54 21.32 36.24
CA GLU A 5 -30.68 20.38 36.96
C GLU A 5 -29.51 20.02 36.05
N GLN A 6 -28.32 20.47 36.42
CA GLN A 6 -27.08 20.08 35.78
C GLN A 6 -26.85 18.60 36.12
N LEU A 7 -26.98 17.70 35.13
CA LEU A 7 -26.73 16.27 35.32
C LEU A 7 -25.30 16.06 35.86
N PRO A 8 -25.09 15.13 36.81
CA PRO A 8 -23.76 14.81 37.29
C PRO A 8 -22.89 14.29 36.14
N ALA A 9 -21.63 14.71 36.08
CA ALA A 9 -20.70 14.21 35.07
C ALA A 9 -20.39 12.73 35.31
N ASP A 10 -20.45 11.92 34.24
CA ASP A 10 -20.31 10.46 34.32
C ASP A 10 -18.86 10.02 34.43
N PHE A 11 -17.94 10.74 33.79
CA PHE A 11 -16.52 10.41 33.81
C PHE A 11 -15.61 11.62 33.60
N LYS A 12 -14.32 11.39 33.86
CA LYS A 12 -13.24 12.36 33.71
C LYS A 12 -12.35 11.97 32.54
N THR A 13 -12.11 12.89 31.62
CA THR A 13 -11.09 12.78 30.56
C THR A 13 -9.83 13.51 31.02
N GLU A 14 -8.72 12.77 31.10
CA GLU A 14 -7.39 13.32 31.37
C GLU A 14 -6.59 13.39 30.06
N PHE A 15 -5.89 14.51 29.86
CA PHE A 15 -5.07 14.73 28.66
C PHE A 15 -3.58 14.55 28.97
N HIS A 16 -2.79 14.35 27.92
CA HIS A 16 -1.34 14.20 28.04
C HIS A 16 -0.70 15.42 28.75
N PRO A 17 0.27 15.25 29.67
CA PRO A 17 0.82 16.35 30.47
C PRO A 17 1.39 17.51 29.65
N HIS A 18 1.94 17.21 28.47
CA HIS A 18 2.51 18.22 27.57
C HIS A 18 1.48 18.96 26.70
N SER A 19 0.19 18.61 26.78
CA SER A 19 -0.87 19.27 26.00
C SER A 19 -1.32 20.60 26.60
N ASN A 20 -0.99 20.88 27.87
CA ASN A 20 -1.54 22.00 28.66
C ASN A 20 -3.08 22.05 28.69
N THR A 21 -3.75 20.95 28.34
CA THR A 21 -5.22 20.85 28.36
C THR A 21 -5.68 20.39 29.74
N PRO A 22 -6.55 21.14 30.44
CA PRO A 22 -7.08 20.73 31.73
C PRO A 22 -8.00 19.51 31.57
N SER A 23 -8.07 18.69 32.61
CA SER A 23 -8.98 17.55 32.63
C SER A 23 -10.43 18.00 32.52
N LEU A 24 -11.24 17.23 31.80
CA LEU A 24 -12.64 17.55 31.53
C LEU A 24 -13.54 16.53 32.23
N PHE A 25 -14.65 17.00 32.82
CA PHE A 25 -15.70 16.14 33.36
C PHE A 25 -16.92 16.28 32.45
N GLN A 26 -17.42 15.17 31.93
CA GLN A 26 -18.51 15.15 30.94
C GLN A 26 -19.41 13.95 31.14
N SER A 27 -20.65 14.05 30.66
CA SER A 27 -21.53 12.89 30.53
C SER A 27 -21.17 12.05 29.29
N GLN A 28 -21.67 10.82 29.26
CA GLN A 28 -21.53 9.95 28.08
C GLN A 28 -22.23 10.54 26.85
N GLU A 29 -23.37 11.20 27.03
CA GLU A 29 -24.08 11.83 25.93
C GLU A 29 -23.25 12.95 25.31
N GLU A 30 -22.58 13.78 26.10
CA GLU A 30 -21.73 14.88 25.59
C GLU A 30 -20.44 14.38 24.90
N PHE A 31 -19.99 13.16 25.22
CA PHE A 31 -18.77 12.60 24.66
C PHE A 31 -18.96 12.19 23.19
N GLY A 32 -18.08 12.69 22.32
CA GLY A 32 -18.17 12.46 20.88
C GLY A 32 -19.20 13.34 20.15
N GLN A 33 -19.99 14.16 20.85
CA GLN A 33 -20.90 15.12 20.21
C GLN A 33 -20.20 16.34 19.60
N ARG A 34 -18.92 16.58 19.93
CA ARG A 34 -18.14 17.55 19.19
C ARG A 34 -17.98 17.05 17.75
N ALA A 35 -18.61 17.77 16.82
CA ALA A 35 -18.26 17.66 15.41
C ALA A 35 -16.73 17.73 15.33
N ALA A 36 -16.11 16.69 14.76
CA ALA A 36 -14.70 16.77 14.44
C ALA A 36 -14.53 18.06 13.65
N ALA A 37 -13.67 18.97 14.15
CA ALA A 37 -13.35 20.16 13.39
C ALA A 37 -12.93 19.66 12.01
N THR A 38 -13.63 20.10 10.96
CA THR A 38 -13.26 19.78 9.59
C THR A 38 -11.87 20.36 9.39
N MET A 39 -10.85 19.57 9.64
CA MET A 39 -9.47 19.96 9.39
C MET A 39 -9.35 20.09 7.88
N ALA A 40 -8.70 21.17 7.43
CA ALA A 40 -8.34 21.26 6.03
C ALA A 40 -7.53 20.00 5.67
N PRO A 41 -7.77 19.39 4.49
CA PRO A 41 -6.95 18.29 4.02
C PRO A 41 -5.47 18.68 4.06
N ASP A 42 -4.62 17.76 4.52
CA ASP A 42 -3.18 17.96 4.43
C ASP A 42 -2.80 18.12 2.95
N PRO A 43 -2.17 19.23 2.54
CA PRO A 43 -1.74 19.40 1.15
C PRO A 43 -0.64 18.41 0.74
N HIS A 44 0.08 17.78 1.68
CA HIS A 44 1.20 16.88 1.40
C HIS A 44 1.15 15.62 2.28
N PRO A 45 0.16 14.73 2.08
CA PRO A 45 -0.03 13.53 2.90
C PRO A 45 1.13 12.52 2.79
N TRP A 46 1.99 12.66 1.78
CA TRP A 46 3.16 11.81 1.56
C TRP A 46 4.40 12.19 2.37
N HIS A 47 4.38 13.22 3.24
CA HIS A 47 5.49 13.44 4.16
C HIS A 47 5.69 12.22 5.09
N PRO A 48 6.94 11.81 5.40
CA PRO A 48 8.20 12.53 5.22
C PRO A 48 8.92 12.29 3.89
N PHE A 49 8.31 11.64 2.91
CA PHE A 49 8.91 11.46 1.59
C PHE A 49 9.06 12.82 0.89
N ILE A 50 10.12 12.94 0.07
CA ILE A 50 10.41 14.18 -0.65
C ILE A 50 9.36 14.40 -1.74
N GLU A 51 9.06 13.35 -2.50
CA GLU A 51 8.10 13.36 -3.60
C GLU A 51 6.98 12.33 -3.37
N GLU A 52 5.77 12.62 -3.88
CA GLU A 52 4.64 11.70 -3.83
C GLU A 52 4.97 10.36 -4.53
N SER A 53 5.78 10.40 -5.60
CA SER A 53 6.22 9.19 -6.31
C SER A 53 7.07 8.27 -5.45
N ASP A 54 7.89 8.82 -4.55
CA ASP A 54 8.72 8.02 -3.64
C ASP A 54 7.85 7.32 -2.60
N TYR A 55 6.82 8.02 -2.10
CA TYR A 55 5.81 7.45 -1.22
C TYR A 55 5.05 6.31 -1.91
N LEU A 56 4.53 6.53 -3.12
CA LEU A 56 3.79 5.51 -3.86
C LEU A 56 4.65 4.29 -4.18
N PHE A 57 5.90 4.50 -4.57
CA PHE A 57 6.85 3.40 -4.79
C PHE A 57 7.11 2.62 -3.50
N ALA A 58 7.34 3.31 -2.37
CA ALA A 58 7.55 2.68 -1.07
C ALA A 58 6.31 1.92 -0.58
N GLU A 59 5.12 2.46 -0.81
CA GLU A 59 3.85 1.80 -0.47
C GLU A 59 3.69 0.49 -1.24
N ILE A 60 3.93 0.49 -2.55
CA ILE A 60 3.88 -0.74 -3.36
C ILE A 60 4.95 -1.74 -2.89
N ALA A 61 6.18 -1.27 -2.64
CA ALA A 61 7.25 -2.13 -2.17
C ALA A 61 6.92 -2.79 -0.83
N LEU A 62 6.28 -2.06 0.08
CA LEU A 62 5.83 -2.57 1.37
C LEU A 62 4.66 -3.56 1.20
N GLN A 63 3.65 -3.22 0.41
CA GLN A 63 2.46 -4.06 0.18
C GLN A 63 2.82 -5.42 -0.41
N VAL A 64 3.77 -5.46 -1.34
CA VAL A 64 4.21 -6.70 -2.02
C VAL A 64 5.37 -7.40 -1.27
N GLY A 65 5.93 -6.75 -0.25
CA GLY A 65 7.03 -7.30 0.54
C GLY A 65 8.33 -7.44 -0.26
N LEU A 66 8.64 -6.44 -1.10
CA LEU A 66 9.87 -6.45 -1.91
C LEU A 66 11.11 -6.42 -1.02
N ASN A 67 12.09 -7.25 -1.37
CA ASN A 67 13.40 -7.22 -0.71
C ASN A 67 14.32 -6.16 -1.32
N ALA A 68 15.45 -5.90 -0.65
CA ALA A 68 16.41 -4.88 -1.09
C ALA A 68 16.92 -5.09 -2.52
N SER A 69 17.12 -6.33 -2.96
CA SER A 69 17.57 -6.63 -4.33
C SER A 69 16.50 -6.27 -5.36
N GLN A 70 15.23 -6.57 -5.08
CA GLN A 70 14.10 -6.26 -5.96
C GLN A 70 13.89 -4.73 -6.03
N ILE A 71 13.93 -4.05 -4.89
CA ILE A 71 13.85 -2.59 -4.81
C ILE A 71 14.93 -1.93 -5.67
N ASN A 72 16.19 -2.32 -5.48
CA ASN A 72 17.32 -1.77 -6.24
C ASN A 72 17.22 -2.08 -7.74
N GLY A 73 16.72 -3.28 -8.10
CA GLY A 73 16.47 -3.66 -9.48
C GLY A 73 15.42 -2.78 -10.17
N LEU A 74 14.30 -2.52 -9.50
CA LEU A 74 13.24 -1.65 -10.01
C LEU A 74 13.70 -0.19 -10.14
N LEU A 75 14.38 0.36 -9.13
CA LEU A 75 14.93 1.72 -9.20
C LEU A 75 15.95 1.86 -10.34
N SER A 76 16.79 0.85 -10.55
CA SER A 76 17.73 0.84 -11.67
C SER A 76 17.02 0.81 -13.03
N LEU A 77 15.97 -0.01 -13.16
CA LEU A 77 15.15 -0.07 -14.38
C LEU A 77 14.48 1.29 -14.66
N ILE A 78 13.85 1.91 -13.66
CA ILE A 78 13.23 3.24 -13.77
C ILE A 78 14.28 4.26 -14.20
N SER A 79 15.47 4.24 -13.60
CA SER A 79 16.58 5.13 -13.98
C SER A 79 16.99 4.94 -15.46
N CYS A 80 17.08 3.70 -15.93
CA CYS A 80 17.36 3.40 -17.34
C CYS A 80 16.26 3.92 -18.29
N ILE A 81 14.99 3.82 -17.90
CA ILE A 81 13.86 4.33 -18.68
C ILE A 81 13.92 5.86 -18.77
N VAL A 82 14.09 6.55 -17.63
CA VAL A 82 14.21 8.02 -17.59
C VAL A 82 15.40 8.52 -18.41
N GLN A 83 16.50 7.75 -18.44
CA GLN A 83 17.67 8.05 -19.27
C GLN A 83 17.49 7.70 -20.76
N GLY A 84 16.35 7.13 -21.17
CA GLY A 84 16.08 6.70 -22.54
C GLY A 84 16.87 5.46 -22.99
N LYS A 85 17.44 4.70 -22.05
CA LYS A 85 18.26 3.50 -22.32
C LYS A 85 17.43 2.21 -22.36
N ALA A 86 16.21 2.25 -21.86
CA ALA A 86 15.29 1.12 -21.84
C ALA A 86 13.85 1.60 -22.10
N ASN A 87 13.01 0.69 -22.59
CA ASN A 87 11.57 0.92 -22.70
C ASN A 87 10.84 -0.34 -22.22
N VAL A 88 9.86 -0.17 -21.33
CA VAL A 88 8.98 -1.24 -20.88
C VAL A 88 7.71 -1.17 -21.73
N THR A 89 7.46 -2.21 -22.52
CA THR A 89 6.31 -2.28 -23.44
C THR A 89 5.09 -2.96 -22.85
N LEU A 90 5.17 -3.38 -21.58
CA LEU A 90 4.08 -4.06 -20.86
C LEU A 90 3.18 -3.00 -20.22
N TRP A 91 1.86 -3.11 -20.42
CA TRP A 91 0.89 -2.13 -19.90
C TRP A 91 0.12 -2.63 -18.68
N ASN A 92 -0.03 -3.95 -18.54
CA ASN A 92 -0.81 -4.57 -17.49
C ASN A 92 -0.32 -6.01 -17.20
N ASP A 93 -0.99 -6.68 -16.26
CA ASP A 93 -0.70 -8.06 -15.87
C ASP A 93 -0.94 -9.07 -17.01
N VAL A 94 -1.95 -8.83 -17.86
CA VAL A 94 -2.25 -9.69 -19.02
C VAL A 94 -1.10 -9.68 -20.03
N ASP A 95 -0.53 -8.51 -20.31
CA ASP A 95 0.64 -8.38 -21.18
C ASP A 95 1.85 -9.13 -20.62
N LEU A 96 2.05 -9.04 -19.30
CA LEU A 96 3.12 -9.76 -18.60
C LEU A 96 2.92 -11.27 -18.67
N GLN A 97 1.70 -11.76 -18.42
CA GLN A 97 1.37 -13.17 -18.51
C GLN A 97 1.60 -13.69 -19.94
N HIS A 98 1.14 -12.96 -20.96
CA HIS A 98 1.40 -13.32 -22.34
C HIS A 98 2.88 -13.29 -22.71
N ALA A 99 3.66 -12.38 -22.14
CA ALA A 99 5.11 -12.37 -22.32
C ALA A 99 5.75 -13.64 -21.73
N TRP A 100 5.31 -14.07 -20.55
CA TRP A 100 5.74 -15.34 -19.95
C TRP A 100 5.31 -16.55 -20.77
N ASP A 101 4.08 -16.61 -21.27
CA ASP A 101 3.59 -17.71 -22.10
C ASP A 101 4.44 -17.87 -23.37
N ARG A 102 4.73 -16.75 -24.05
CA ARG A 102 5.62 -16.74 -25.21
C ARG A 102 7.03 -17.22 -24.87
N ALA A 103 7.57 -16.78 -23.73
CA ALA A 103 8.89 -17.22 -23.28
C ALA A 103 8.90 -18.73 -22.97
N ALA A 104 7.88 -19.25 -22.29
CA ALA A 104 7.74 -20.66 -21.96
C ALA A 104 7.65 -21.54 -23.22
N MET A 105 6.95 -21.08 -24.27
CA MET A 105 6.89 -21.77 -25.57
C MET A 105 8.26 -21.90 -26.24
N GLN A 106 9.14 -20.91 -26.09
CA GLN A 106 10.50 -20.96 -26.66
C GLN A 106 11.44 -21.90 -25.89
N VAL A 107 11.18 -22.09 -24.59
CA VAL A 107 12.02 -22.92 -23.71
C VAL A 107 11.58 -24.39 -23.71
N THR A 108 10.33 -24.70 -24.10
CA THR A 108 9.83 -26.08 -24.13
C THR A 108 10.14 -26.71 -25.49
N PRO A 109 11.10 -27.65 -25.61
CA PRO A 109 11.26 -28.43 -26.84
C PRO A 109 9.98 -29.23 -27.06
N VAL A 110 9.25 -28.92 -28.13
CA VAL A 110 8.05 -29.65 -28.54
C VAL A 110 8.49 -31.05 -28.97
N SER A 111 8.55 -31.97 -28.02
CA SER A 111 8.59 -33.39 -28.30
C SER A 111 7.15 -33.79 -28.56
N SER A 112 6.78 -33.98 -29.83
CA SER A 112 5.48 -34.56 -30.18
C SER A 112 5.38 -35.96 -29.57
N PHE A 113 4.82 -36.09 -28.38
CA PHE A 113 4.53 -37.37 -27.77
C PHE A 113 3.07 -37.41 -27.32
N SER A 114 2.43 -38.49 -27.75
CA SER A 114 1.02 -38.80 -27.62
C SER A 114 0.49 -38.58 -26.21
N SER A 115 -0.56 -37.76 -26.11
CA SER A 115 -1.68 -37.85 -25.16
C SER A 115 -1.37 -38.34 -23.74
N TYR A 116 -0.78 -37.50 -22.90
CA TYR A 116 -1.01 -37.54 -21.45
C TYR A 116 -1.15 -36.12 -20.90
N THR A 117 -2.33 -35.82 -20.35
CA THR A 117 -2.68 -34.54 -19.75
C THR A 117 -1.86 -34.35 -18.48
N VAL A 118 -0.88 -33.44 -18.49
CA VAL A 118 -0.18 -33.02 -17.27
C VAL A 118 -0.63 -31.61 -16.92
N SER A 119 -1.27 -31.48 -15.75
CA SER A 119 -1.76 -30.23 -15.18
C SER A 119 -0.61 -29.23 -14.97
N PHE A 120 -0.78 -28.02 -15.49
CA PHE A 120 0.23 -26.96 -15.66
C PHE A 120 0.68 -26.25 -14.35
N CYS A 121 0.23 -26.70 -13.18
CA CYS A 121 0.35 -25.95 -11.93
C CYS A 121 1.75 -26.01 -11.27
N ALA A 122 2.66 -26.89 -11.72
CA ALA A 122 3.91 -27.18 -10.99
C ALA A 122 5.22 -26.62 -11.60
N PHE A 123 5.20 -25.96 -12.76
CA PHE A 123 6.47 -25.64 -13.46
C PHE A 123 7.05 -24.25 -13.11
N ILE A 124 6.23 -23.29 -12.66
CA ILE A 124 6.70 -21.93 -12.37
C ILE A 124 7.61 -21.88 -11.12
N HIS A 125 7.44 -22.80 -10.16
CA HIS A 125 8.24 -22.82 -8.93
C HIS A 125 9.69 -23.31 -9.12
N LYS A 126 10.06 -23.82 -10.31
CA LYS A 126 11.41 -24.35 -10.58
C LYS A 126 12.32 -23.40 -11.37
N LEU A 127 11.79 -22.27 -11.86
CA LEU A 127 12.56 -21.27 -12.59
C LEU A 127 12.99 -20.06 -11.72
N LEU A 128 12.56 -20.03 -10.45
CA LEU A 128 12.75 -18.92 -9.51
C LEU A 128 13.60 -19.30 -8.28
N LEU A 129 14.29 -20.45 -8.31
CA LEU A 129 15.28 -20.88 -7.31
C LEU A 129 16.66 -21.10 -7.97
#